data_AF-A0A174VB26-F1
#
_entry.id   AF-A0A174VB26-F1
#
_cell.length_a   1.000
_cell.length_b   1.000
_cell.length_c   1.000
_cell.angle_alpha   90.00
_cell.angle_beta   90.00
_cell.angle_gamma   90.00
#
_symmetry.space_group_name_H-M   'P 1'
#
loop_
_entity.id
_entity.type
_entity.pdbx_description
1 polymer ?
#
loop_
_entity_poly.entity_id
_entity_poly.type
_entity_poly.pdbx_seq_one_letter_code
_entity_poly.pdbx_strand_id
1 'polypeptide(L)'
;MEEQERLTMELVKSLMDKSYTLVWVDYNDNLDNCRDTIQKCLEERSCESLWEKVDEWYGDAEWEAVREIVSKLKDECIRFHDFGEEEVDKFFQEHEDEIREEIYDRNDSDTLKELLKNTDDIPVRVEMLSNYDCINSNWLESQEGYRYKESYFGDMIDALNLNPAKVKKMLVEKGYTVYGRFPDKKYRDGKEQVSYEQFYHELINSCCGANLLTYIGKVSLQELYDAGFSLGEVIIPKGNCCGIFSSMYGGGSLLEMELLKDVRLKLEVRDYHGFRFRLDSENSKYECSIKHVYGVCDSFFGEKIGLVAS
;
A
#
# COMPACT_ATOMS: atom_id res chain seq x y z
N MET A 1 -45.84 44.41 -21.35
CA MET A 1 -44.60 44.27 -22.13
C MET A 1 -43.83 43.24 -21.35
N GLU A 2 -44.04 41.97 -21.70
CA GLU A 2 -43.27 40.88 -21.10
C GLU A 2 -41.81 41.16 -21.45
N GLU A 3 -40.95 41.30 -20.46
CA GLU A 3 -39.51 41.27 -20.69
C GLU A 3 -39.23 39.95 -21.41
N GLN A 4 -38.83 40.02 -22.67
CA GLN A 4 -38.20 38.86 -23.30
C GLN A 4 -36.97 38.55 -22.46
N GLU A 5 -37.06 37.47 -21.67
CA GLU A 5 -35.90 36.90 -21.00
C GLU A 5 -34.82 36.73 -22.06
N ARG A 6 -33.64 37.30 -21.80
CA ARG A 6 -32.47 37.07 -22.66
C ARG A 6 -31.80 35.80 -22.18
N LEU A 7 -31.40 34.95 -23.12
CA LEU A 7 -30.54 33.82 -22.82
C LEU A 7 -29.22 34.36 -22.25
N THR A 8 -28.99 34.08 -20.98
CA THR A 8 -27.85 34.58 -20.20
C THR A 8 -27.33 33.47 -19.30
N MET A 9 -26.07 33.57 -18.89
CA MET A 9 -25.49 32.60 -17.95
C MET A 9 -26.23 32.57 -16.61
N GLU A 10 -26.75 33.71 -16.13
CA GLU A 10 -27.55 33.75 -14.89
C GLU A 10 -28.83 32.91 -15.02
N LEU A 11 -29.51 32.97 -16.17
CA LEU A 11 -30.68 32.14 -16.44
C LEU A 11 -30.29 30.66 -16.47
N VAL A 12 -29.25 30.28 -17.21
CA VAL A 12 -28.78 28.88 -17.29
C VAL A 12 -28.38 28.34 -15.91
N LYS A 13 -27.65 29.12 -15.10
CA LYS A 13 -27.28 28.76 -13.72
C LYS A 13 -28.49 28.60 -12.80
N SER A 14 -29.58 29.30 -13.08
CA SER A 14 -30.83 29.20 -12.31
C SER A 14 -31.66 27.95 -12.66
N LEU A 15 -31.48 27.40 -13.86
CA LEU A 15 -32.10 26.14 -14.31
C LEU A 15 -31.34 24.91 -13.80
N MET A 16 -30.05 25.06 -13.51
CA MET A 16 -29.23 23.98 -12.98
C MET A 16 -29.65 23.57 -11.56
N ASP A 17 -29.57 22.26 -11.28
CA ASP A 17 -29.80 21.68 -9.96
C ASP A 17 -28.75 22.16 -8.94
N LYS A 18 -29.06 22.03 -7.65
CA LYS A 18 -28.17 22.46 -6.57
C LYS A 18 -26.91 21.60 -6.44
N SER A 19 -27.02 20.31 -6.74
CA SER A 19 -25.89 19.38 -6.80
C SER A 19 -26.14 18.33 -7.87
N TYR A 20 -25.06 17.81 -8.43
CA TYR A 20 -25.06 16.73 -9.41
C TYR A 20 -24.21 15.58 -8.89
N THR A 21 -24.75 14.37 -8.91
CA THR A 21 -23.94 13.16 -8.77
C THR A 21 -23.58 12.68 -10.17
N LEU A 22 -22.40 13.09 -10.67
CA LEU A 22 -21.99 12.77 -12.04
C LEU A 22 -21.65 11.29 -12.22
N VAL A 23 -21.02 10.70 -11.19
CA VAL A 23 -20.61 9.31 -11.18
C VAL A 23 -21.09 8.64 -9.90
N TRP A 24 -21.57 7.40 -10.02
CA TRP A 24 -21.92 6.56 -8.88
C TRP A 24 -20.93 5.39 -8.78
N VAL A 25 -20.27 5.28 -7.63
CA VAL A 25 -19.37 4.17 -7.28
C VAL A 25 -20.16 3.15 -6.46
N ASP A 26 -20.25 1.91 -6.94
CA ASP A 26 -20.93 0.82 -6.23
C ASP A 26 -20.12 0.44 -4.98
N TYR A 27 -20.78 -0.13 -3.97
CA TYR A 27 -20.07 -0.69 -2.80
C TYR A 27 -19.17 -1.87 -3.16
N ASN A 28 -19.37 -2.50 -4.32
CA ASN A 28 -18.50 -3.54 -4.87
C ASN A 28 -17.32 -2.99 -5.69
N ASP A 29 -17.35 -1.71 -6.04
CA ASP A 29 -16.24 -1.08 -6.78
C ASP A 29 -15.11 -0.78 -5.78
N ASN A 30 -13.94 -1.36 -6.01
CA ASN A 30 -12.77 -1.22 -5.15
C ASN A 30 -11.45 -1.38 -5.91
N LEU A 31 -10.34 -1.19 -5.20
CA LEU A 31 -8.98 -1.24 -5.77
C LEU A 31 -8.21 -2.51 -5.36
N ASP A 32 -8.90 -3.56 -4.87
CA ASP A 32 -8.25 -4.78 -4.37
C ASP A 32 -7.40 -5.49 -5.45
N ASN A 33 -7.84 -5.40 -6.70
CA ASN A 33 -7.17 -5.97 -7.86
C ASN A 33 -6.19 -4.99 -8.54
N CYS A 34 -5.99 -3.80 -7.97
CA CYS A 34 -5.14 -2.74 -8.50
C CYS A 34 -3.80 -2.61 -7.76
N ARG A 35 -3.29 -3.71 -7.18
CA ARG A 35 -2.03 -3.71 -6.42
C ARG A 35 -0.85 -3.17 -7.21
N ASP A 36 -0.80 -3.37 -8.51
CA ASP A 36 0.27 -2.85 -9.37
C ASP A 36 0.23 -1.31 -9.45
N THR A 37 -0.96 -0.72 -9.54
CA THR A 37 -1.15 0.74 -9.51
C THR A 37 -0.75 1.31 -8.14
N ILE A 38 -1.14 0.64 -7.05
CA ILE A 38 -0.80 1.07 -5.69
C ILE A 38 0.72 0.96 -5.44
N GLN A 39 1.35 -0.10 -5.96
CA GLN A 39 2.80 -0.27 -5.91
C GLN A 39 3.52 0.83 -6.70
N LYS A 40 3.00 1.22 -7.87
CA LYS A 40 3.51 2.35 -8.66
C LYS A 40 3.42 3.66 -7.87
N CYS A 41 2.30 3.91 -7.19
CA CYS A 41 2.16 5.07 -6.29
C CYS A 41 3.22 5.12 -5.18
N LEU A 42 3.54 3.98 -4.56
CA LEU A 42 4.61 3.87 -3.55
C LEU A 42 6.00 4.16 -4.12
N GLU A 43 6.26 3.73 -5.36
CA GLU A 43 7.55 3.93 -6.03
C GLU A 43 7.74 5.38 -6.48
N GLU A 44 6.66 6.01 -6.98
CA GLU A 44 6.63 7.41 -7.43
C GLU A 44 6.46 8.41 -6.27
N ARG A 45 6.04 7.92 -5.08
CA ARG A 45 5.63 8.76 -3.94
C ARG A 45 4.56 9.78 -4.34
N SER A 46 3.59 9.31 -5.12
CA SER A 46 2.56 10.13 -5.75
C SER A 46 1.26 9.35 -5.86
N CYS A 47 0.13 10.05 -5.78
CA CYS A 47 -1.20 9.48 -6.02
C CYS A 47 -1.67 9.60 -7.47
N GLU A 48 -0.87 10.20 -8.36
CA GLU A 48 -1.24 10.45 -9.78
C GLU A 48 -1.69 9.17 -10.48
N SER A 49 -0.96 8.07 -10.31
CA SER A 49 -1.30 6.79 -10.92
C SER A 49 -2.67 6.23 -10.47
N LEU A 50 -3.15 6.58 -9.27
CA LEU A 50 -4.51 6.24 -8.84
C LEU A 50 -5.55 7.13 -9.52
N TRP A 51 -5.30 8.43 -9.63
CA TRP A 51 -6.18 9.35 -10.33
C TRP A 51 -6.33 9.00 -11.81
N GLU A 52 -5.23 8.68 -12.48
CA GLU A 52 -5.24 8.17 -13.87
C GLU A 52 -6.14 6.91 -13.99
N LYS A 53 -6.12 6.03 -12.98
CA LYS A 53 -6.93 4.82 -12.98
C LYS A 53 -8.41 5.09 -12.78
N VAL A 54 -8.74 6.06 -11.92
CA VAL A 54 -10.12 6.49 -11.70
C VAL A 54 -10.68 7.16 -12.96
N ASP A 55 -9.90 8.03 -13.61
CA ASP A 55 -10.27 8.67 -14.87
C ASP A 55 -10.48 7.63 -15.99
N GLU A 56 -9.62 6.61 -16.08
CA GLU A 56 -9.80 5.50 -17.03
C GLU A 56 -11.14 4.76 -16.84
N TRP A 57 -11.61 4.59 -15.61
CA TRP A 57 -12.81 3.83 -15.30
C TRP A 57 -14.10 4.65 -15.40
N TYR A 58 -14.04 5.91 -15.00
CA TYR A 58 -15.23 6.74 -14.80
C TYR A 58 -15.28 7.98 -15.70
N GLY A 59 -14.20 8.31 -16.42
CA GLY A 59 -14.13 9.51 -17.27
C GLY A 59 -15.19 9.53 -18.36
N ASP A 60 -15.43 8.39 -19.04
CA ASP A 60 -16.49 8.29 -20.05
C ASP A 60 -17.89 8.46 -19.43
N ALA A 61 -18.12 7.89 -18.24
CA ALA A 61 -19.39 7.99 -17.54
C ALA A 61 -19.66 9.43 -17.06
N GLU A 62 -18.64 10.08 -16.51
CA GLU A 62 -18.69 11.49 -16.12
C GLU A 62 -18.97 12.38 -17.34
N TRP A 63 -18.27 12.13 -18.45
CA TRP A 63 -18.46 12.88 -19.69
C TRP A 63 -19.88 12.76 -20.25
N GLU A 64 -20.45 11.55 -20.29
CA GLU A 64 -21.84 11.34 -20.73
C GLU A 64 -22.84 11.98 -19.76
N ALA A 65 -22.60 11.92 -18.44
CA ALA A 65 -23.46 12.56 -17.44
C ALA A 65 -23.51 14.09 -17.64
N VAL A 66 -22.35 14.72 -17.81
CA VAL A 66 -22.26 16.17 -18.11
C VAL A 66 -22.98 16.48 -19.42
N ARG A 67 -22.78 15.66 -20.46
CA ARG A 67 -23.43 15.84 -21.76
C ARG A 67 -24.95 15.73 -21.68
N GLU A 68 -25.47 14.79 -20.91
CA GLU A 68 -26.91 14.65 -20.67
C GLU A 68 -27.49 15.85 -19.92
N ILE A 69 -26.79 16.36 -18.89
CA ILE A 69 -27.20 17.57 -18.16
C ILE A 69 -27.27 18.76 -19.12
N VAL A 70 -26.23 18.98 -19.91
CA VAL A 70 -26.19 20.05 -20.92
C VAL A 70 -27.34 19.90 -21.93
N SER A 71 -27.62 18.68 -22.41
CA SER A 71 -28.74 18.43 -23.32
C SER A 71 -30.09 18.77 -22.68
N LYS A 72 -30.30 18.43 -21.40
CA LYS A 72 -31.53 18.77 -20.66
C LYS A 72 -31.68 20.28 -20.50
N LEU A 73 -30.60 20.99 -20.18
CA LEU A 73 -30.61 22.46 -20.05
C LEU A 73 -30.97 23.14 -21.39
N LYS A 74 -30.43 22.65 -22.52
CA LYS A 74 -30.82 23.12 -23.85
C LYS A 74 -32.32 22.89 -24.12
N ASP A 75 -32.80 21.68 -23.84
CA ASP A 75 -34.21 21.33 -24.02
C ASP A 75 -35.15 22.16 -23.15
N GLU A 76 -34.72 22.57 -21.95
CA GLU A 76 -35.48 23.45 -21.07
C GLU A 76 -35.54 24.88 -21.61
N CYS A 77 -34.43 25.41 -22.11
CA CYS A 77 -34.39 26.72 -22.76
C CYS A 77 -35.32 26.78 -23.97
N ILE A 78 -35.33 25.73 -24.81
CA ILE A 78 -36.16 25.68 -26.01
C ILE A 78 -37.65 25.51 -25.66
N ARG A 79 -37.99 24.61 -24.73
CA ARG A 79 -39.39 24.24 -24.47
C ARG A 79 -40.13 25.13 -23.48
N PHE A 80 -39.43 25.69 -22.49
CA PHE A 80 -40.07 26.45 -21.40
C PHE A 80 -39.83 27.96 -21.50
N HIS A 81 -38.80 28.40 -22.21
CA HIS A 81 -38.48 29.81 -22.40
C HIS A 81 -38.61 30.29 -23.87
N ASP A 82 -39.10 29.43 -24.77
CA ASP A 82 -39.38 29.72 -26.18
C ASP A 82 -38.19 30.31 -26.97
N PHE A 83 -36.95 29.97 -26.58
CA PHE A 83 -35.76 30.37 -27.33
C PHE A 83 -35.62 29.59 -28.64
N GLY A 84 -35.04 30.22 -29.67
CA GLY A 84 -34.75 29.56 -30.94
C GLY A 84 -33.63 28.53 -30.80
N GLU A 85 -33.77 27.37 -31.46
CA GLU A 85 -32.77 26.28 -31.42
C GLU A 85 -31.37 26.78 -31.82
N GLU A 86 -31.26 27.56 -32.90
CA GLU A 86 -29.98 28.14 -33.34
C GLU A 86 -29.38 29.14 -32.34
N GLU A 87 -30.23 29.87 -31.61
CA GLU A 87 -29.79 30.82 -30.57
C GLU A 87 -29.23 30.08 -29.35
N VAL A 88 -29.96 29.04 -28.90
CA VAL A 88 -29.54 28.19 -27.79
C VAL A 88 -28.25 27.44 -28.12
N ASP A 89 -28.16 26.82 -29.29
CA ASP A 89 -26.97 26.07 -29.67
C ASP A 89 -25.74 26.95 -29.77
N LYS A 90 -25.88 28.14 -30.36
CA LYS A 90 -24.78 29.10 -30.44
C LYS A 90 -24.33 29.56 -29.04
N PHE A 91 -25.27 29.89 -28.16
CA PHE A 91 -24.95 30.32 -26.80
C PHE A 91 -24.22 29.23 -26.01
N PHE A 92 -24.71 27.98 -26.05
CA PHE A 92 -24.08 26.87 -25.34
C PHE A 92 -22.71 26.49 -25.91
N GLN A 93 -22.46 26.73 -27.20
CA GLN A 93 -21.11 26.58 -27.79
C GLN A 93 -20.17 27.71 -27.35
N GLU A 94 -20.66 28.95 -27.28
CA GLU A 94 -19.86 30.11 -26.83
C GLU A 94 -19.52 30.04 -25.33
N HIS A 95 -20.38 29.41 -24.52
CA HIS A 95 -20.25 29.28 -23.06
C HIS A 95 -19.99 27.83 -22.60
N GLU A 96 -19.52 26.94 -23.48
CA GLU A 96 -19.36 25.50 -23.19
C GLU A 96 -18.50 25.24 -21.94
N ASP A 97 -17.34 25.89 -21.84
CA ASP A 97 -16.42 25.74 -20.72
C ASP A 97 -17.03 26.24 -19.41
N GLU A 98 -17.67 27.42 -19.42
CA GLU A 98 -18.28 28.02 -18.22
C GLU A 98 -19.46 27.18 -17.69
N ILE A 99 -20.25 26.61 -18.59
CA ILE A 99 -21.37 25.72 -18.24
C ILE A 99 -20.85 24.42 -17.64
N ARG A 100 -19.79 23.84 -18.22
CA ARG A 100 -19.16 22.62 -17.69
C ARG A 100 -18.53 22.86 -16.33
N GLU A 101 -17.75 23.92 -16.17
CA GLU A 101 -17.14 24.30 -14.90
C GLU A 101 -18.20 24.43 -13.81
N GLU A 102 -19.33 25.07 -14.09
CA GLU A 102 -20.43 25.20 -13.12
C GLU A 102 -21.07 23.84 -12.76
N ILE A 103 -21.17 22.90 -13.71
CA ILE A 103 -21.64 21.53 -13.41
C ILE A 103 -20.64 20.79 -12.52
N TYR A 104 -19.34 20.90 -12.81
CA TYR A 104 -18.28 20.29 -12.00
C TYR A 104 -18.19 20.90 -10.60
N ASP A 105 -18.36 22.22 -10.46
CA ASP A 105 -18.40 22.90 -9.16
C ASP A 105 -19.57 22.45 -8.28
N ARG A 106 -20.63 21.94 -8.90
CA ARG A 106 -21.81 21.36 -8.23
C ARG A 106 -21.73 19.84 -8.12
N ASN A 107 -20.63 19.21 -8.55
CA ASN A 107 -20.44 17.77 -8.47
C ASN A 107 -20.22 17.34 -7.01
N ASP A 108 -21.06 16.44 -6.51
CA ASP A 108 -20.95 15.87 -5.15
C ASP A 108 -20.36 14.45 -5.13
N SER A 109 -20.02 13.89 -6.30
CA SER A 109 -19.34 12.58 -6.38
C SER A 109 -17.86 12.71 -5.98
N ASP A 110 -17.39 11.80 -5.12
CA ASP A 110 -15.98 11.64 -4.78
C ASP A 110 -15.58 10.20 -5.04
N THR A 111 -15.31 9.91 -6.32
CA THR A 111 -15.10 8.56 -6.84
C THR A 111 -13.91 7.89 -6.16
N LEU A 112 -12.78 8.58 -6.07
CA LEU A 112 -11.58 8.04 -5.44
C LEU A 112 -11.82 7.75 -3.97
N LYS A 113 -12.44 8.66 -3.21
CA LYS A 113 -12.68 8.43 -1.79
C LYS A 113 -13.60 7.25 -1.52
N GLU A 114 -14.65 7.06 -2.33
CA GLU A 114 -15.52 5.88 -2.18
C GLU A 114 -14.76 4.59 -2.54
N LEU A 115 -13.95 4.59 -3.60
CA LEU A 115 -13.09 3.43 -3.93
C LEU A 115 -12.10 3.12 -2.80
N LEU A 116 -11.42 4.12 -2.24
CA LEU A 116 -10.49 3.96 -1.12
C LEU A 116 -11.17 3.33 0.10
N LYS A 117 -12.41 3.76 0.39
CA LYS A 117 -13.22 3.26 1.49
C LYS A 117 -13.73 1.84 1.27
N ASN A 118 -14.01 1.46 0.03
CA ASN A 118 -14.48 0.13 -0.35
C ASN A 118 -13.33 -0.88 -0.52
N THR A 119 -12.08 -0.41 -0.53
CA THR A 119 -10.89 -1.26 -0.68
C THR A 119 -10.50 -1.88 0.66
N ASP A 120 -10.29 -3.19 0.64
CA ASP A 120 -9.90 -3.95 1.82
C ASP A 120 -8.48 -3.59 2.28
N ASP A 121 -8.16 -3.96 3.52
CA ASP A 121 -6.80 -3.78 4.01
C ASP A 121 -5.82 -4.65 3.21
N ILE A 122 -4.74 -4.02 2.76
CA ILE A 122 -3.80 -4.62 1.84
C ILE A 122 -2.71 -5.35 2.62
N PRO A 123 -2.43 -6.63 2.33
CA PRO A 123 -1.26 -7.33 2.85
C PRO A 123 0.06 -6.67 2.45
N VAL A 124 0.95 -6.48 3.41
CA VAL A 124 2.25 -5.84 3.21
C VAL A 124 3.39 -6.58 3.88
N ARG A 125 4.59 -6.28 3.42
CA ARG A 125 5.85 -6.80 3.91
C ARG A 125 6.82 -5.65 4.17
N VAL A 126 7.49 -5.70 5.31
CA VAL A 126 8.60 -4.80 5.62
C VAL A 126 9.87 -5.65 5.69
N GLU A 127 10.76 -5.44 4.73
CA GLU A 127 11.89 -6.34 4.47
C GLU A 127 13.20 -5.66 4.88
N MET A 128 14.01 -6.38 5.67
CA MET A 128 15.34 -5.92 6.07
C MET A 128 16.36 -6.16 4.96
N LEU A 129 17.02 -5.08 4.54
CA LEU A 129 18.15 -5.11 3.62
C LEU A 129 19.46 -5.00 4.39
N SER A 130 20.50 -5.66 3.88
CA SER A 130 21.84 -5.63 4.44
C SER A 130 22.89 -5.62 3.33
N ASN A 131 24.05 -5.03 3.63
CA ASN A 131 25.26 -5.12 2.80
C ASN A 131 25.83 -6.54 2.67
N TYR A 132 25.32 -7.47 3.47
CA TYR A 132 25.66 -8.89 3.41
C TYR A 132 24.61 -9.70 2.64
N ASP A 133 23.86 -9.03 1.75
CA ASP A 133 22.86 -9.60 0.85
C ASP A 133 21.65 -10.19 1.59
N CYS A 134 21.68 -11.47 1.91
CA CYS A 134 20.56 -12.25 2.43
C CYS A 134 21.05 -13.46 3.26
N ILE A 135 20.16 -14.08 4.03
CA ILE A 135 20.47 -15.34 4.73
C ILE A 135 20.10 -16.55 3.87
N ASN A 136 20.97 -17.56 3.87
CA ASN A 136 20.67 -18.81 3.19
C ASN A 136 19.75 -19.72 4.02
N SER A 137 19.39 -20.87 3.47
CA SER A 137 18.71 -21.90 4.23
C SER A 137 19.56 -22.35 5.42
N ASN A 138 18.92 -22.82 6.49
CA ASN A 138 19.65 -23.37 7.64
C ASN A 138 20.55 -24.55 7.24
N TRP A 139 20.18 -25.33 6.22
CA TRP A 139 21.04 -26.41 5.71
C TRP A 139 22.39 -25.90 5.19
N LEU A 140 22.41 -24.75 4.51
CA LEU A 140 23.66 -24.17 3.99
C LEU A 140 24.43 -23.44 5.09
N GLU A 141 23.74 -22.57 5.85
CA GLU A 141 24.34 -21.81 6.96
C GLU A 141 24.99 -22.72 8.01
N SER A 142 24.39 -23.88 8.29
CA SER A 142 24.90 -24.83 9.29
C SER A 142 26.18 -25.54 8.88
N GLN A 143 26.43 -25.71 7.57
CA GLN A 143 27.68 -26.30 7.07
C GLN A 143 28.84 -25.33 7.17
N GLU A 144 28.60 -24.07 6.82
CA GLU A 144 29.62 -23.01 6.90
C GLU A 144 29.78 -22.44 8.31
N GLY A 145 28.78 -22.69 9.16
CA GLY A 145 28.66 -22.27 10.55
C GLY A 145 28.29 -20.79 10.71
N TYR A 146 27.37 -20.51 11.63
CA TYR A 146 26.85 -19.16 11.85
C TYR A 146 27.92 -18.18 12.34
N ARG A 147 27.92 -16.98 11.76
CA ARG A 147 28.79 -15.85 12.14
C ARG A 147 27.94 -14.66 12.52
N TYR A 148 28.27 -13.98 13.61
CA TYR A 148 27.60 -12.73 14.00
C TYR A 148 28.21 -11.48 13.35
N LYS A 149 29.53 -11.46 13.15
CA LYS A 149 30.16 -10.30 12.51
C LYS A 149 30.16 -10.48 11.01
N GLU A 150 29.98 -9.36 10.31
CA GLU A 150 30.11 -9.25 8.86
C GLU A 150 29.22 -10.27 8.13
N SER A 151 27.96 -10.35 8.54
CA SER A 151 26.99 -11.31 8.01
C SER A 151 25.57 -10.78 8.11
N TYR A 152 24.71 -11.26 7.21
CA TYR A 152 23.28 -10.97 7.29
C TYR A 152 22.67 -11.49 8.60
N PHE A 153 23.07 -12.68 9.03
CA PHE A 153 22.64 -13.26 10.30
C PHE A 153 22.93 -12.34 11.51
N GLY A 154 24.09 -11.67 11.48
CA GLY A 154 24.46 -10.66 12.48
C GLY A 154 23.53 -9.46 12.49
N ASP A 155 23.27 -8.89 11.32
CA ASP A 155 22.36 -7.76 11.14
C ASP A 155 20.94 -8.12 11.56
N MET A 156 20.48 -9.34 11.27
CA MET A 156 19.18 -9.86 11.69
C MET A 156 19.06 -9.98 13.21
N ILE A 157 20.11 -10.48 13.89
CA ILE A 157 20.19 -10.49 15.36
C ILE A 157 20.11 -9.06 15.92
N ASP A 158 20.75 -8.10 15.25
CA ASP A 158 20.73 -6.70 15.66
C ASP A 158 19.36 -6.04 15.44
N ALA A 159 18.70 -6.30 14.31
CA ALA A 159 17.36 -5.83 14.00
C ALA A 159 16.32 -6.35 15.01
N LEU A 160 16.33 -7.65 15.29
CA LEU A 160 15.44 -8.29 16.29
C LEU A 160 15.82 -7.95 17.74
N ASN A 161 16.87 -7.15 17.93
CA ASN A 161 17.41 -6.75 19.22
C ASN A 161 17.71 -7.95 20.16
N LEU A 162 18.16 -9.07 19.58
CA LEU A 162 18.56 -10.27 20.32
C LEU A 162 19.95 -10.06 20.95
N ASN A 163 20.25 -10.74 22.05
CA ASN A 163 21.59 -10.79 22.62
C ASN A 163 22.44 -11.84 21.87
N PRO A 164 23.52 -11.45 21.15
CA PRO A 164 24.31 -12.39 20.36
C PRO A 164 24.91 -13.52 21.20
N ALA A 165 25.32 -13.27 22.45
CA ALA A 165 25.88 -14.31 23.30
C ALA A 165 24.85 -15.40 23.66
N LYS A 166 23.58 -15.02 23.85
CA LYS A 166 22.48 -15.96 24.08
C LYS A 166 22.11 -16.73 22.82
N VAL A 167 22.09 -16.08 21.66
CA VAL A 167 21.91 -16.76 20.36
C VAL A 167 23.01 -17.79 20.13
N LYS A 168 24.27 -17.42 20.37
CA LYS A 168 25.41 -18.36 20.29
C LYS A 168 25.22 -19.56 21.20
N LYS A 169 24.86 -19.32 22.47
CA LYS A 169 24.63 -20.39 23.44
C LYS A 169 23.56 -21.36 22.94
N MET A 170 22.42 -20.83 22.48
CA MET A 170 21.32 -21.61 21.91
C MET A 170 21.78 -22.46 20.72
N LEU A 171 22.49 -21.87 19.76
CA LEU A 171 22.97 -22.60 18.58
C LEU A 171 23.93 -23.74 18.94
N VAL A 172 24.88 -23.48 19.84
CA VAL A 172 25.86 -24.49 20.30
C VAL A 172 25.17 -25.62 21.06
N GLU A 173 24.20 -25.31 21.92
CA GLU A 173 23.40 -26.31 22.65
C GLU A 173 22.58 -27.20 21.69
N LYS A 174 22.20 -26.67 20.53
CA LYS A 174 21.51 -27.39 19.45
C LYS A 174 22.47 -28.08 18.45
N GLY A 175 23.78 -28.03 18.70
CA GLY A 175 24.80 -28.75 17.92
C GLY A 175 25.32 -28.00 16.69
N TYR A 176 25.02 -26.71 16.54
CA TYR A 176 25.49 -25.92 15.41
C TYR A 176 26.91 -25.39 15.60
N THR A 177 27.68 -25.41 14.53
CA THR A 177 28.98 -24.74 14.47
C THR A 177 28.78 -23.23 14.38
N VAL A 178 29.55 -22.49 15.17
CA VAL A 178 29.54 -21.02 15.17
C VAL A 178 30.96 -20.50 15.09
N TYR A 179 31.17 -19.41 14.35
CA TYR A 179 32.49 -18.82 14.13
C TYR A 179 32.58 -17.37 14.61
N GLY A 180 33.77 -17.00 15.07
CA GLY A 180 34.06 -15.65 15.51
C GLY A 180 33.43 -15.27 16.86
N ARG A 181 33.35 -13.95 17.10
CA ARG A 181 32.94 -13.38 18.38
C ARG A 181 31.47 -12.99 18.36
N PHE A 182 30.72 -13.50 19.33
CA PHE A 182 29.36 -13.09 19.65
C PHE A 182 29.42 -12.30 20.97
N PRO A 183 29.38 -10.95 20.91
CA PRO A 183 29.49 -10.13 22.11
C PRO A 183 28.25 -10.30 23.00
N ASP A 184 28.45 -10.30 24.31
CA ASP A 184 27.35 -10.27 25.28
C ASP A 184 26.81 -8.84 25.41
N LYS A 185 25.63 -8.60 24.83
CA LYS A 185 24.94 -7.30 24.84
C LYS A 185 23.83 -7.29 25.89
N LYS A 186 24.20 -7.40 27.17
CA LYS A 186 23.25 -7.48 28.31
C LYS A 186 22.18 -6.39 28.35
N TYR A 187 22.45 -5.20 27.81
CA TYR A 187 21.46 -4.11 27.76
C TYR A 187 20.24 -4.39 26.88
N ARG A 188 20.30 -5.45 26.05
CA ARG A 188 19.20 -5.96 25.22
C ARG A 188 18.32 -6.98 25.92
N ASP A 189 18.80 -7.58 27.01
CA ASP A 189 18.06 -8.61 27.73
C ASP A 189 16.72 -8.06 28.25
N GLY A 190 15.63 -8.74 27.93
CA GLY A 190 14.26 -8.29 28.23
C GLY A 190 13.71 -7.25 27.25
N LYS A 191 14.45 -6.94 26.18
CA LYS A 191 14.06 -6.01 25.11
C LYS A 191 14.13 -6.69 23.74
N GLU A 192 14.19 -8.00 23.68
CA GLU A 192 14.13 -8.74 22.42
C GLU A 192 12.78 -8.48 21.72
N GLN A 193 12.78 -8.46 20.39
CA GLN A 193 11.53 -8.36 19.63
C GLN A 193 10.78 -9.70 19.59
N VAL A 194 11.51 -10.81 19.61
CA VAL A 194 10.99 -12.18 19.48
C VAL A 194 11.66 -13.09 20.51
N SER A 195 11.06 -14.24 20.78
CA SER A 195 11.68 -15.24 21.65
C SER A 195 12.86 -15.94 20.97
N TYR A 196 13.88 -16.35 21.74
CA TYR A 196 15.01 -17.11 21.22
C TYR A 196 14.59 -18.47 20.63
N GLU A 197 13.50 -19.05 21.13
CA GLU A 197 12.97 -20.33 20.68
C GLU A 197 12.26 -20.20 19.33
N GLN A 198 11.39 -19.20 19.15
CA GLN A 198 10.79 -18.90 17.84
C GLN A 198 11.86 -18.52 16.83
N PHE A 199 12.85 -17.71 17.21
CA PHE A 199 13.98 -17.39 16.34
C PHE A 199 14.71 -18.64 15.85
N TYR A 200 14.96 -19.61 16.74
CA TYR A 200 15.56 -20.88 16.37
C TYR A 200 14.67 -21.69 15.43
N HIS A 201 13.37 -21.80 15.74
CA HIS A 201 12.41 -22.52 14.90
C HIS A 201 12.31 -21.91 13.51
N GLU A 202 12.35 -20.59 13.40
CA GLU A 202 12.33 -19.87 12.13
C GLU A 202 13.55 -20.23 11.28
N LEU A 203 14.74 -20.20 11.88
CA LEU A 203 15.97 -20.58 11.18
C LEU A 203 15.91 -22.01 10.65
N ILE A 204 15.59 -23.00 11.49
CA ILE A 204 15.65 -24.41 11.07
C ILE A 204 14.61 -24.78 10.01
N ASN A 205 13.50 -24.04 9.96
CA ASN A 205 12.45 -24.22 8.96
C ASN A 205 12.66 -23.38 7.70
N SER A 206 13.72 -22.58 7.61
CA SER A 206 14.11 -21.86 6.40
C SER A 206 14.50 -22.84 5.29
N CYS A 207 13.59 -23.05 4.34
CA CYS A 207 13.70 -24.13 3.35
C CYS A 207 14.37 -23.72 2.03
N CYS A 208 14.47 -22.42 1.72
CA CYS A 208 15.15 -21.90 0.54
C CYS A 208 16.28 -20.92 0.91
N GLY A 209 17.07 -20.51 -0.07
CA GLY A 209 18.11 -19.49 0.07
C GLY A 209 17.61 -18.10 -0.31
N ALA A 210 18.51 -17.12 -0.23
CA ALA A 210 18.24 -15.71 -0.49
C ALA A 210 17.01 -15.15 0.24
N ASN A 211 17.00 -15.32 1.56
CA ASN A 211 15.91 -14.84 2.38
C ASN A 211 16.23 -13.53 3.09
N LEU A 212 15.20 -12.74 3.29
CA LEU A 212 15.24 -11.53 4.10
C LEU A 212 14.42 -11.71 5.38
N LEU A 213 14.84 -11.06 6.46
CA LEU A 213 13.97 -10.83 7.61
C LEU A 213 12.80 -9.96 7.16
N THR A 214 11.60 -10.51 7.28
CA THR A 214 10.37 -9.93 6.77
C THR A 214 9.36 -9.83 7.89
N TYR A 215 8.89 -8.62 8.16
CA TYR A 215 7.75 -8.38 9.02
C TYR A 215 6.49 -8.30 8.16
N ILE A 216 5.41 -8.93 8.60
CA ILE A 216 4.14 -8.93 7.87
C ILE A 216 3.11 -8.06 8.58
N GLY A 217 2.12 -7.58 7.82
CA GLY A 217 1.11 -6.67 8.32
C GLY A 217 0.05 -6.40 7.28
N LYS A 218 -0.96 -5.64 7.67
CA LYS A 218 -1.91 -5.04 6.72
C LYS A 218 -1.91 -3.53 6.80
N VAL A 219 -2.29 -2.87 5.73
CA VAL A 219 -2.37 -1.40 5.67
C VAL A 219 -3.67 -0.96 4.99
N SER A 220 -4.26 0.14 5.44
CA SER A 220 -5.38 0.74 4.72
C SER A 220 -4.88 1.52 3.52
N LEU A 221 -5.55 1.37 2.36
CA LEU A 221 -5.23 2.19 1.19
C LEU A 221 -5.50 3.68 1.45
N GLN A 222 -6.53 4.00 2.24
CA GLN A 222 -6.80 5.38 2.67
C GLN A 222 -5.62 5.97 3.43
N GLU A 223 -5.02 5.23 4.37
CA GLU A 223 -3.87 5.72 5.13
C GLU A 223 -2.62 5.91 4.26
N LEU A 224 -2.42 5.04 3.25
CA LEU A 224 -1.36 5.23 2.26
C LEU A 224 -1.58 6.49 1.42
N TYR A 225 -2.83 6.73 1.00
CA TYR A 225 -3.22 7.91 0.25
C TYR A 225 -3.04 9.19 1.07
N ASP A 226 -3.50 9.20 2.32
CA ASP A 226 -3.36 10.33 3.25
C ASP A 226 -1.89 10.65 3.57
N ALA A 227 -1.02 9.63 3.56
CA ALA A 227 0.43 9.79 3.67
C ALA A 227 1.11 10.22 2.35
N GLY A 228 0.36 10.44 1.27
CA GLY A 228 0.87 10.76 -0.05
C GLY A 228 1.78 9.68 -0.63
N PHE A 229 1.61 8.42 -0.23
CA PHE A 229 2.49 7.30 -0.56
C PHE A 229 3.97 7.51 -0.20
N SER A 230 4.26 8.47 0.69
CA SER A 230 5.61 8.82 1.13
C SER A 230 5.76 8.46 2.60
N LEU A 231 6.33 7.28 2.87
CA LEU A 231 6.43 6.70 4.21
C LEU A 231 7.83 6.87 4.79
N GLY A 232 7.93 7.39 6.01
CA GLY A 232 9.19 7.55 6.75
C GLY A 232 9.41 6.46 7.80
N GLU A 233 8.36 5.99 8.46
CA GLU A 233 8.42 4.95 9.49
C GLU A 233 7.14 4.10 9.49
N VAL A 234 7.27 2.85 9.91
CA VAL A 234 6.14 1.95 10.18
C VAL A 234 6.20 1.40 11.60
N ILE A 235 5.02 1.20 12.19
CA ILE A 235 4.84 0.69 13.54
C ILE A 235 4.07 -0.62 13.46
N ILE A 236 4.75 -1.73 13.72
CA ILE A 236 4.16 -3.06 13.67
C ILE A 236 3.74 -3.43 15.09
N PRO A 237 2.45 -3.72 15.34
CA PRO A 237 1.95 -3.92 16.68
C PRO A 237 2.48 -5.22 17.30
N LYS A 238 2.61 -5.22 18.63
CA LYS A 238 2.80 -6.43 19.42
C LYS A 238 1.78 -7.50 19.05
N GLY A 239 2.22 -8.75 18.99
CA GLY A 239 1.38 -9.90 18.65
C GLY A 239 1.30 -10.18 17.16
N ASN A 240 1.75 -9.27 16.30
CA ASN A 240 1.95 -9.56 14.89
C ASN A 240 3.22 -10.38 14.68
N CYS A 241 3.47 -10.87 13.46
CA CYS A 241 4.57 -11.79 13.18
C CYS A 241 5.67 -11.19 12.29
N CYS A 242 6.87 -11.75 12.43
CA CYS A 242 7.93 -11.65 11.44
C CYS A 242 8.56 -13.02 11.21
N GLY A 243 9.40 -13.11 10.19
CA GLY A 243 10.05 -14.35 9.80
C GLY A 243 11.07 -14.13 8.71
N ILE A 244 11.42 -15.21 8.01
CA ILE A 244 12.44 -15.19 6.97
C ILE A 244 11.78 -15.61 5.65
N PHE A 245 11.85 -14.76 4.63
CA PHE A 245 11.19 -15.00 3.34
C PHE A 245 12.05 -14.59 2.16
N SER A 246 12.08 -15.42 1.12
CA SER A 246 12.70 -15.15 -0.17
C SER A 246 11.61 -14.80 -1.20
N SER A 247 11.49 -13.51 -1.49
CA SER A 247 10.69 -13.04 -2.63
C SER A 247 11.31 -13.40 -3.98
N MET A 248 12.62 -13.69 -4.02
CA MET A 248 13.31 -14.04 -5.26
C MET A 248 13.05 -15.50 -5.68
N TYR A 249 13.10 -16.44 -4.74
CA TYR A 249 12.94 -17.86 -5.03
C TYR A 249 11.58 -18.43 -4.66
N GLY A 250 10.75 -17.68 -3.93
CA GLY A 250 9.43 -18.13 -3.51
C GLY A 250 9.50 -19.23 -2.45
N GLY A 251 9.90 -18.85 -1.25
CA GLY A 251 9.96 -19.75 -0.10
C GLY A 251 10.47 -19.03 1.15
N GLY A 252 10.64 -19.74 2.25
CA GLY A 252 11.18 -19.17 3.47
C GLY A 252 11.03 -20.10 4.65
N SER A 253 10.78 -19.52 5.81
CA SER A 253 10.49 -20.21 7.06
C SER A 253 8.98 -20.19 7.36
N LEU A 254 8.57 -20.28 8.63
CA LEU A 254 7.15 -20.40 8.99
C LEU A 254 6.44 -19.04 9.05
N LEU A 255 7.17 -17.93 9.21
CA LEU A 255 6.67 -16.58 9.51
C LEU A 255 5.88 -16.53 10.83
N GLU A 256 6.38 -17.23 11.86
CA GLU A 256 5.70 -17.42 13.15
C GLU A 256 6.45 -16.78 14.34
N MET A 257 7.45 -15.92 14.09
CA MET A 257 8.07 -15.18 15.19
C MET A 257 7.14 -14.05 15.64
N GLU A 258 6.34 -14.33 16.68
CA GLU A 258 5.45 -13.36 17.30
C GLU A 258 6.24 -12.23 17.97
N LEU A 259 5.85 -10.99 17.68
CA LEU A 259 6.45 -9.78 18.23
C LEU A 259 6.01 -9.58 19.69
N LEU A 260 6.98 -9.57 20.60
CA LEU A 260 6.77 -9.40 22.04
C LEU A 260 6.38 -7.96 22.45
N LYS A 261 6.51 -7.01 21.52
CA LYS A 261 6.28 -5.58 21.69
C LYS A 261 6.09 -4.91 20.33
N ASP A 262 5.60 -3.67 20.35
CA ASP A 262 5.53 -2.85 19.15
C ASP A 262 6.94 -2.60 18.59
N VAL A 263 7.06 -2.70 17.27
CA VAL A 263 8.32 -2.53 16.54
C VAL A 263 8.19 -1.33 15.63
N ARG A 264 9.12 -0.38 15.78
CA ARG A 264 9.22 0.81 14.94
C ARG A 264 10.37 0.63 13.96
N LEU A 265 10.07 0.65 12.67
CA LEU A 265 11.05 0.47 11.60
C LEU A 265 11.07 1.72 10.72
N LYS A 266 12.23 2.36 10.63
CA LYS A 266 12.43 3.48 9.72
C LYS A 266 12.62 2.96 8.30
N LEU A 267 11.86 3.54 7.37
CA LEU A 267 11.87 3.16 5.96
C LEU A 267 12.91 3.97 5.19
N GLU A 268 14.16 3.81 5.59
CA GLU A 268 15.30 4.42 4.92
C GLU A 268 16.31 3.34 4.55
N VAL A 269 16.67 3.31 3.27
CA VAL A 269 17.70 2.41 2.74
C VAL A 269 18.90 3.26 2.36
N ARG A 270 20.05 3.00 2.99
CA ARG A 270 21.33 3.64 2.67
C ARG A 270 22.34 2.55 2.42
N ASP A 271 23.03 2.61 1.27
CA ASP A 271 24.03 1.62 0.87
C ASP A 271 23.51 0.19 1.08
N TYR A 272 22.36 -0.16 0.49
CA TYR A 272 21.72 -1.48 0.60
C TYR A 272 21.42 -1.97 2.02
N HIS A 273 21.42 -1.09 3.02
CA HIS A 273 21.12 -1.41 4.41
C HIS A 273 19.94 -0.59 4.92
N GLY A 274 18.99 -1.24 5.58
CA GLY A 274 17.79 -0.59 6.13
C GLY A 274 16.53 -1.42 5.94
N PHE A 275 15.38 -0.76 5.94
CA PHE A 275 14.09 -1.42 5.73
C PHE A 275 13.39 -0.84 4.51
N ARG A 276 12.80 -1.72 3.70
CA ARG A 276 11.91 -1.33 2.60
C ARG A 276 10.49 -1.83 2.85
N PHE A 277 9.53 -1.03 2.41
CA PHE A 277 8.11 -1.37 2.45
C PHE A 277 7.68 -1.93 1.08
N ARG A 278 6.95 -3.04 1.06
CA ARG A 278 6.43 -3.68 -0.15
C ARG A 278 4.99 -4.14 0.07
N LEU A 279 4.17 -4.07 -0.97
CA LEU A 279 2.90 -4.78 -0.98
C LEU A 279 3.16 -6.27 -1.23
N ASP A 280 2.38 -7.16 -0.60
CA ASP A 280 2.37 -8.57 -0.98
C ASP A 280 1.47 -8.77 -2.20
N SER A 281 2.04 -8.59 -3.40
CA SER A 281 1.31 -8.70 -4.67
C SER A 281 1.54 -10.04 -5.35
N GLU A 282 0.47 -10.81 -5.53
CA GLU A 282 0.48 -12.10 -6.25
C GLU A 282 0.75 -11.93 -7.76
N ASN A 283 0.51 -10.73 -8.30
CA ASN A 283 0.63 -10.44 -9.74
C ASN A 283 2.02 -9.91 -10.13
N SER A 284 2.95 -9.81 -9.18
CA SER A 284 4.30 -9.33 -9.46
C SER A 284 5.01 -10.26 -10.45
N LYS A 285 5.57 -9.68 -11.51
CA LYS A 285 6.36 -10.41 -12.52
C LYS A 285 7.73 -10.86 -12.01
N TYR A 286 8.23 -10.24 -10.94
CA TYR A 286 9.63 -10.34 -10.52
C TYR A 286 9.81 -10.83 -9.08
N GLU A 287 8.76 -10.75 -8.25
CA GLU A 287 8.82 -11.12 -6.84
C GLU A 287 7.68 -12.06 -6.51
N CYS A 288 7.99 -13.12 -5.77
CA CYS A 288 7.00 -14.01 -5.20
C CYS A 288 6.26 -13.33 -4.04
N SER A 289 4.95 -13.57 -3.95
CA SER A 289 4.10 -13.19 -2.83
C SER A 289 4.09 -14.28 -1.76
N ILE A 290 4.05 -13.89 -0.48
CA ILE A 290 3.85 -14.81 0.64
C ILE A 290 2.50 -15.49 0.50
N LYS A 291 1.44 -14.72 0.20
CA LYS A 291 0.09 -15.24 -0.01
C LYS A 291 0.05 -16.38 -1.02
N HIS A 292 0.67 -16.15 -2.19
CA HIS A 292 0.73 -17.15 -3.25
C HIS A 292 1.60 -18.36 -2.88
N VAL A 293 2.82 -18.12 -2.37
CA VAL A 293 3.80 -19.18 -2.08
C VAL A 293 3.31 -20.09 -0.96
N TYR A 294 2.67 -19.52 0.07
CA TYR A 294 2.27 -20.26 1.27
C TYR A 294 0.82 -20.74 1.17
N GLY A 295 0.07 -20.29 0.16
CA GLY A 295 -1.34 -20.63 -0.02
C GLY A 295 -2.23 -20.12 1.11
N VAL A 296 -1.90 -18.93 1.64
CA VAL A 296 -2.58 -18.33 2.79
C VAL A 296 -3.56 -17.22 2.36
N CYS A 297 -4.38 -16.74 3.29
CA CYS A 297 -5.28 -15.60 3.07
C CYS A 297 -4.82 -14.38 3.88
N ASP A 298 -5.50 -13.24 3.71
CA ASP A 298 -5.07 -11.95 4.26
C ASP A 298 -5.05 -11.92 5.80
N SER A 299 -5.78 -12.81 6.47
CA SER A 299 -5.70 -12.96 7.93
C SER A 299 -4.34 -13.46 8.42
N PHE A 300 -3.54 -14.10 7.56
CA PHE A 300 -2.18 -14.53 7.88
C PHE A 300 -1.26 -13.34 8.19
N PHE A 301 -1.51 -12.19 7.58
CA PHE A 301 -0.70 -10.97 7.75
C PHE A 301 -1.00 -10.24 9.06
N GLY A 302 -1.85 -10.80 9.92
CA GLY A 302 -2.10 -10.30 11.26
C GLY A 302 -2.89 -9.00 11.27
N GLU A 303 -2.38 -8.02 12.01
CA GLU A 303 -3.07 -6.76 12.31
C GLU A 303 -2.63 -5.61 11.40
N LYS A 304 -3.39 -4.50 11.44
CA LYS A 304 -3.00 -3.26 10.78
C LYS A 304 -1.70 -2.72 11.37
N ILE A 305 -0.80 -2.27 10.50
CA ILE A 305 0.42 -1.57 10.92
C ILE A 305 0.19 -0.06 10.85
N GLY A 306 0.78 0.68 11.80
CA GLY A 306 0.74 2.13 11.80
C GLY A 306 1.72 2.70 10.78
N LEU A 307 1.29 3.74 10.07
CA LEU A 307 2.12 4.48 9.11
C LEU A 307 2.51 5.84 9.67
N VAL A 308 3.74 6.27 9.39
CA VAL A 308 4.22 7.63 9.65
C VAL A 308 4.76 8.19 8.34
N ALA A 309 4.15 9.28 7.87
CA ALA A 309 4.58 9.97 6.65
C ALA A 309 6.02 10.52 6.77
N SER A 310 6.72 10.60 5.63
CA SER A 310 8.09 11.12 5.54
C SER A 310 8.18 12.64 5.54
#